data_AF-A0A2S2N3R8-F1
#
_entry.id   AF-A0A2S2N3R8-F1
#
_cell.length_a   1.000
_cell.length_b   1.000
_cell.length_c   1.000
_cell.angle_alpha   90.00
_cell.angle_beta   90.00
_cell.angle_gamma   90.00
#
_symmetry.space_group_name_H-M   'P 1'
#
loop_
_entity.id
_entity.type
_entity.pdbx_description
1 polymer ?
#
loop_
_entity_poly.entity_id
_entity_poly.type
_entity_poly.pdbx_seq_one_letter_code
_entity_poly.pdbx_strand_id
1 'polypeptide(L)'
;ALLREVMATADLENVTSKEVREELERRTGHSLAEHKDFIDNEMLLVLAQMDRPSRVFPHLFLGSEWNAANLEELQQNRVTHILNVAREIDNFFPALFTYMNVRVYDEEAAELLPHWNDTFLFPS
;
A
#
# COMPACT_ATOMS: atom_id res chain seq x y z
N ALA A 1 -5.26 15.67 10.70
CA ALA A 1 -4.47 16.86 10.30
C ALA A 1 -3.00 16.67 10.67
N LEU A 2 -2.69 16.48 11.97
CA LEU A 2 -1.29 16.39 12.45
C LEU A 2 -0.47 15.24 11.84
N LEU A 3 -1.04 14.03 11.71
CA LEU A 3 -0.35 12.90 11.09
C LEU A 3 0.13 13.21 9.66
N ARG A 4 -0.74 13.83 8.85
CA ARG A 4 -0.39 14.25 7.49
C ARG A 4 0.73 15.27 7.46
N GLU A 5 0.72 16.21 8.40
CA GLU A 5 1.79 17.22 8.50
C GLU A 5 3.13 16.59 8.87
N VAL A 6 3.13 15.60 9.78
CA VAL A 6 4.34 14.85 10.14
C VAL A 6 4.87 14.10 8.91
N MET A 7 3.99 13.35 8.25
CA MET A 7 4.37 12.53 7.09
C MET A 7 4.77 13.38 5.87
N ALA A 8 4.16 14.55 5.65
CA ALA A 8 4.54 15.47 4.57
C ALA A 8 5.97 16.02 4.69
N THR A 9 6.57 15.93 5.88
CA THR A 9 7.97 16.34 6.13
C THR A 9 8.93 15.16 6.29
N ALA A 10 8.42 13.93 6.22
CA ALA A 10 9.20 12.71 6.37
C ALA A 10 9.70 12.21 5.00
N ASP A 11 10.75 11.40 5.03
CA ASP A 11 11.14 10.58 3.89
C ASP A 11 10.20 9.36 3.81
N LEU A 12 9.21 9.41 2.92
CA LEU A 12 8.16 8.40 2.84
C LEU A 12 8.67 7.00 2.47
N GLU A 13 9.83 6.89 1.82
CA GLU A 13 10.41 5.59 1.44
C GLU A 13 11.00 4.85 2.65
N ASN A 14 11.50 5.59 3.64
CA ASN A 14 12.24 5.04 4.76
C ASN A 14 11.55 5.24 6.12
N VAL A 15 10.44 5.98 6.15
CA VAL A 15 9.76 6.33 7.40
C VAL A 15 9.17 5.10 8.07
N THR A 16 9.47 4.95 9.36
CA THR A 16 8.89 3.91 10.20
C THR A 16 7.71 4.44 11.03
N SER A 17 6.78 3.56 11.40
CA SER A 17 5.67 3.98 12.25
C SER A 17 6.09 4.40 13.65
N LYS A 18 7.23 3.89 14.11
CA LYS A 18 7.85 4.33 15.36
C LYS A 18 8.25 5.80 15.30
N GLU A 19 8.94 6.22 14.25
CA GLU A 19 9.39 7.62 14.09
C GLU A 19 8.21 8.58 13.98
N VAL A 20 7.17 8.20 13.22
CA VAL A 20 5.96 9.01 13.11
C VAL A 20 5.25 9.13 14.46
N ARG A 21 5.12 8.02 15.20
CA ARG A 21 4.52 8.04 16.54
C ARG A 21 5.32 8.92 17.49
N GLU A 22 6.65 8.81 17.51
CA GLU A 22 7.51 9.62 18.39
C GLU A 22 7.40 11.12 18.07
N GLU A 23 7.33 11.49 16.79
CA GLU A 23 7.11 12.90 16.41
C GLU A 23 5.70 13.39 16.78
N LEU A 24 4.68 12.55 16.66
CA LEU A 24 3.32 12.88 17.12
C LEU A 24 3.27 13.05 18.64
N GLU A 25 3.91 12.16 19.40
CA GLU A 25 4.04 12.26 20.86
C GLU A 25 4.75 13.56 21.25
N ARG A 26 5.83 13.93 20.53
CA ARG A 26 6.55 15.20 20.74
C ARG A 26 5.67 16.42 20.52
N ARG A 27 4.81 16.42 19.49
CA ARG A 27 3.92 17.55 19.17
C ARG A 27 2.69 17.64 20.08
N THR A 28 2.19 16.51 20.56
CA THR A 28 0.98 16.44 21.40
C THR A 28 1.28 16.51 22.90
N GLY A 29 2.52 16.20 23.31
CA GLY A 29 2.98 16.29 24.70
C GLY A 29 2.59 15.11 25.58
N HIS A 30 2.14 14.00 25.01
CA HIS A 30 1.79 12.77 25.73
C HIS A 30 2.10 11.54 24.89
N SER A 31 2.20 10.38 25.55
CA SER A 31 2.44 9.12 24.85
C SER A 31 1.22 8.69 24.03
N LEU A 32 1.49 8.01 22.93
CA LEU A 32 0.56 7.38 22.00
C LEU A 32 0.87 5.88 21.84
N ALA A 33 1.60 5.28 22.79
CA ALA A 33 2.00 3.87 22.73
C ALA A 33 0.81 2.91 22.57
N GLU A 34 -0.33 3.21 23.20
CA GLU A 34 -1.56 2.41 23.11
C GLU A 34 -2.29 2.59 21.76
N HIS A 35 -1.91 3.59 20.97
CA HIS A 35 -2.52 3.89 19.67
C HIS A 35 -1.68 3.43 18.48
N LYS A 36 -0.67 2.56 18.71
CA LYS A 36 0.26 2.11 17.66
C LYS A 36 -0.47 1.56 16.44
N ASP A 37 -1.36 0.59 16.60
CA ASP A 37 -2.05 -0.06 15.48
C ASP A 37 -2.95 0.92 14.71
N PHE A 38 -3.55 1.88 15.42
CA PHE A 38 -4.33 2.94 14.78
C PHE A 38 -3.44 3.86 13.94
N ILE A 39 -2.28 4.25 14.46
CA ILE A 39 -1.31 5.08 13.74
C ILE A 39 -0.76 4.33 12.53
N ASP A 40 -0.40 3.05 12.68
CA ASP A 40 0.09 2.20 11.58
C ASP A 40 -0.94 2.17 10.43
N ASN A 41 -2.22 1.95 10.74
CA ASN A 41 -3.29 1.93 9.73
C ASN A 41 -3.53 3.30 9.09
N GLU A 42 -3.58 4.38 9.88
CA GLU A 42 -3.76 5.72 9.35
C GLU A 42 -2.58 6.17 8.50
N MET A 43 -1.35 5.74 8.85
CA MET A 43 -0.17 5.99 8.03
C MET A 43 -0.30 5.37 6.64
N LEU A 44 -0.74 4.11 6.55
CA LEU A 44 -0.98 3.46 5.25
C LEU A 44 -1.98 4.24 4.41
N LEU A 45 -3.08 4.71 5.01
CA LEU A 45 -4.09 5.51 4.31
C LEU A 45 -3.53 6.88 3.87
N VAL A 46 -2.71 7.52 4.68
CA VAL A 46 -2.06 8.78 4.31
C VAL A 46 -1.06 8.58 3.17
N LEU A 47 -0.23 7.53 3.22
CA LEU A 47 0.69 7.16 2.15
C LEU A 47 -0.05 6.92 0.83
N ALA A 48 -1.11 6.11 0.85
CA ALA A 48 -1.92 5.80 -0.33
C ALA A 48 -2.50 7.06 -1.00
N GLN A 49 -2.83 8.07 -0.20
CA GLN A 49 -3.39 9.32 -0.70
C GLN A 49 -2.34 10.32 -1.19
N MET A 50 -1.12 10.24 -0.65
CA MET A 50 0.02 11.07 -1.07
C MET A 50 0.66 10.51 -2.35
N ASP A 51 0.75 9.19 -2.45
CA ASP A 51 1.27 8.46 -3.62
C ASP A 51 0.15 7.60 -4.22
N ARG A 52 -0.66 8.23 -5.08
CA ARG A 52 -1.83 7.61 -5.69
C ARG A 52 -1.44 6.61 -6.77
N PRO A 53 -2.26 5.56 -7.00
CA PRO A 53 -1.97 4.60 -8.05
C PRO A 53 -1.98 5.27 -9.43
N SER A 54 -1.01 4.90 -10.26
CA SER A 54 -0.90 5.36 -11.63
C SER A 54 -1.88 4.61 -12.53
N ARG A 55 -2.75 5.34 -13.21
CA ARG A 55 -3.65 4.75 -14.22
C ARG A 55 -2.90 4.55 -15.54
N VAL A 56 -2.48 3.33 -15.82
CA VAL A 56 -1.76 2.96 -17.05
C VAL A 56 -2.73 2.82 -18.23
N PHE A 57 -3.87 2.17 -18.00
CA PHE A 57 -4.96 2.04 -18.97
C PHE A 57 -6.31 2.32 -18.30
N PRO A 58 -7.41 2.49 -19.07
CA PRO A 58 -8.71 2.73 -18.48
C PRO A 58 -9.14 1.71 -17.41
N HIS A 59 -8.69 0.46 -17.53
CA HIS A 59 -8.99 -0.67 -16.68
C HIS A 59 -7.77 -1.17 -15.86
N LEU A 60 -6.62 -0.49 -15.93
CA LEU A 60 -5.39 -0.93 -15.27
C LEU A 60 -4.75 0.19 -14.46
N PHE A 61 -4.58 -0.09 -13.18
CA PHE A 61 -3.82 0.73 -12.25
C PHE A 61 -2.53 0.00 -11.85
N LEU A 62 -1.46 0.77 -11.70
CA LEU A 62 -0.21 0.33 -11.09
C LEU A 62 -0.05 1.09 -9.78
N GLY A 63 0.23 0.39 -8.68
CA GLY A 63 0.34 0.98 -7.37
C GLY A 63 1.13 0.09 -6.41
N SER A 64 1.36 0.62 -5.22
CA SER A 64 2.08 -0.03 -4.12
C SER A 64 1.13 -0.79 -3.17
N GLU A 65 1.70 -1.36 -2.12
CA GLU A 65 0.97 -2.00 -1.02
C GLU A 65 0.04 -1.02 -0.28
N TRP A 66 0.40 0.26 -0.13
CA TRP A 66 -0.49 1.24 0.51
C TRP A 66 -1.73 1.49 -0.34
N ASN A 67 -1.61 1.52 -1.67
CA ASN A 67 -2.78 1.62 -2.55
C ASN A 67 -3.68 0.37 -2.42
N ALA A 68 -3.08 -0.82 -2.32
CA ALA A 68 -3.82 -2.07 -2.10
C ALA A 68 -4.49 -2.14 -0.70
N ALA A 69 -3.94 -1.46 0.30
CA ALA A 69 -4.54 -1.36 1.64
C ALA A 69 -5.69 -0.34 1.72
N ASN A 70 -5.90 0.51 0.71
CA ASN A 70 -6.95 1.53 0.70
C ASN A 70 -8.26 1.00 0.09
N LEU A 71 -9.09 0.33 0.90
CA LEU A 71 -10.37 -0.23 0.45
C LEU A 71 -11.29 0.80 -0.23
N GLU A 72 -11.34 2.02 0.30
CA GLU A 72 -12.22 3.06 -0.23
C GLU A 72 -11.82 3.43 -1.67
N GLU A 73 -10.53 3.63 -1.93
CA GLU A 73 -10.03 3.98 -3.27
C GLU A 73 -10.15 2.82 -4.25
N LEU A 74 -9.92 1.58 -3.80
CA LEU A 74 -10.16 0.39 -4.61
C LEU A 74 -11.63 0.30 -5.05
N GLN A 75 -12.58 0.55 -4.14
CA GLN A 75 -14.01 0.54 -4.45
C GLN A 75 -14.42 1.72 -5.36
N GLN A 76 -13.92 2.92 -5.10
CA GLN A 76 -14.17 4.11 -5.92
C GLN A 76 -13.68 3.91 -7.36
N ASN A 77 -12.51 3.30 -7.53
CA ASN A 77 -11.95 2.94 -8.83
C ASN A 77 -12.58 1.69 -9.45
N ARG A 78 -13.53 1.04 -8.76
CA ARG A 78 -14.21 -0.20 -9.18
C ARG A 78 -13.22 -1.33 -9.49
N VAL A 79 -12.16 -1.42 -8.70
CA VAL A 79 -11.22 -2.53 -8.77
C VAL A 79 -11.94 -3.82 -8.38
N THR A 80 -11.75 -4.86 -9.17
CA THR A 80 -12.33 -6.19 -8.94
C THR A 80 -11.25 -7.28 -8.84
N HIS A 81 -10.09 -7.02 -9.43
CA HIS A 81 -8.97 -7.93 -9.54
C HIS A 81 -7.70 -7.23 -9.07
N ILE A 82 -6.89 -7.92 -8.28
CA ILE A 82 -5.59 -7.41 -7.81
C ILE A 82 -4.53 -8.47 -8.11
N LEU A 83 -3.54 -8.08 -8.91
CA LEU A 83 -2.34 -8.87 -9.17
C LEU A 83 -1.26 -8.44 -8.17
N ASN A 84 -0.95 -9.30 -7.20
CA ASN A 84 0.08 -9.06 -6.21
C ASN A 84 1.40 -9.71 -6.69
N VAL A 85 2.39 -8.89 -7.06
CA VAL A 85 3.70 -9.32 -7.58
C VAL A 85 4.80 -9.16 -6.51
N ALA A 86 4.44 -9.24 -5.23
CA ALA A 86 5.38 -9.11 -4.12
C ALA A 86 5.30 -10.32 -3.19
N ARG A 87 6.45 -10.87 -2.83
CA ARG A 87 6.52 -12.00 -1.90
C ARG A 87 6.13 -11.62 -0.48
N GLU A 88 6.64 -10.48 -0.02
CA GLU A 88 6.54 -10.00 1.37
C GLU A 88 5.16 -9.40 1.71
N ILE A 89 4.35 -9.07 0.70
CA ILE A 89 3.10 -8.34 0.90
C ILE A 89 1.92 -9.30 0.90
N ASP A 90 1.20 -9.38 2.01
CA ASP A 90 -0.05 -10.13 2.10
C ASP A 90 -1.20 -9.46 1.31
N ASN A 91 -2.20 -10.25 0.95
CA ASN A 91 -3.37 -9.72 0.26
C ASN A 91 -4.28 -8.98 1.24
N PHE A 92 -4.54 -7.70 0.95
CA PHE A 92 -5.52 -6.91 1.68
C PHE A 92 -6.94 -7.24 1.23
N PHE A 93 -7.87 -7.39 2.17
CA PHE A 93 -9.29 -7.67 1.86
C PHE A 93 -9.51 -8.85 0.88
N PRO A 94 -8.89 -10.02 1.07
CA PRO A 94 -8.91 -11.12 0.09
C PRO A 94 -10.30 -11.71 -0.15
N ALA A 95 -11.27 -11.42 0.73
CA ALA A 95 -12.66 -11.81 0.56
C ALA A 95 -13.46 -10.90 -0.39
N LEU A 96 -12.92 -9.73 -0.75
CA LEU A 96 -13.61 -8.69 -1.53
C LEU A 96 -13.11 -8.58 -2.98
N PHE A 97 -11.91 -9.08 -3.27
CA PHE A 97 -11.27 -8.96 -4.58
C PHE A 97 -10.76 -10.32 -5.06
N THR A 98 -10.75 -10.53 -6.38
CA THR A 98 -10.09 -11.68 -6.98
C THR A 98 -8.59 -11.43 -7.01
N TYR A 99 -7.81 -12.35 -6.47
CA TYR A 99 -6.36 -12.21 -6.41
C TYR A 99 -5.64 -13.20 -7.34
N MET A 100 -4.62 -12.70 -8.02
CA MET A 100 -3.52 -13.49 -8.56
C MET A 100 -2.25 -13.11 -7.81
N ASN A 101 -1.43 -14.10 -7.44
CA ASN A 101 -0.20 -13.88 -6.70
C ASN A 101 0.99 -14.39 -7.50
N VAL A 102 1.98 -13.53 -7.71
CA VAL A 102 3.30 -13.87 -8.21
C VAL A 102 4.30 -13.52 -7.11
N ARG A 103 4.69 -14.53 -6.31
CA ARG A 103 5.43 -14.32 -5.05
C ARG A 103 6.94 -14.30 -5.30
N VAL A 104 7.43 -13.17 -5.81
CA VAL A 104 8.85 -12.92 -6.10
C VAL A 104 9.43 -11.84 -5.17
N TYR A 105 10.73 -11.94 -4.89
CA TYR A 105 11.50 -10.86 -4.27
C TYR A 105 11.83 -9.79 -5.31
N ASP A 106 11.99 -8.55 -4.87
CA ASP A 106 12.48 -7.47 -5.72
C ASP A 106 14.01 -7.57 -5.86
N GLU A 107 14.44 -8.51 -6.70
CA GLU A 107 15.84 -8.80 -6.98
C GLU A 107 16.04 -9.07 -8.47
N GLU A 108 17.22 -8.73 -8.99
CA GLU A 108 17.55 -8.88 -10.41
C GLU A 108 17.39 -10.33 -10.93
N ALA A 109 17.58 -11.33 -10.04
CA ALA A 109 17.44 -12.74 -10.36
C ALA A 109 15.99 -13.24 -10.43
N ALA A 110 14.98 -12.42 -10.13
CA ALA A 110 13.58 -12.83 -10.13
C ALA A 110 13.07 -13.16 -11.55
N GLU A 111 12.54 -14.37 -11.72
CA GLU A 111 12.00 -14.82 -13.00
C GLU A 111 10.51 -14.43 -13.15
N LEU A 112 10.23 -13.35 -13.89
CA LEU A 112 8.86 -12.91 -14.19
C LEU A 112 8.28 -13.50 -15.49
N LEU A 113 9.15 -13.82 -16.46
CA LEU A 113 8.74 -14.32 -17.77
C LEU A 113 7.83 -15.56 -17.72
N PRO A 114 8.06 -16.55 -16.84
CA PRO A 114 7.17 -17.72 -16.75
C PRO A 114 5.72 -17.36 -16.42
N HIS A 115 5.48 -16.22 -15.77
CA HIS A 115 4.16 -15.78 -15.34
C HIS A 115 3.46 -14.87 -16.35
N TRP A 116 4.13 -14.45 -17.43
CA TRP A 116 3.67 -13.41 -18.33
C TRP A 116 2.27 -13.66 -18.91
N ASN A 117 2.01 -14.86 -19.40
CA ASN A 117 0.72 -15.17 -20.03
C ASN A 117 -0.43 -15.10 -19.01
N ASP A 118 -0.21 -15.64 -17.81
CA ASP A 118 -1.23 -15.65 -16.76
C ASP A 118 -1.53 -14.23 -16.28
N THR A 119 -0.48 -13.42 -16.04
CA THR A 119 -0.64 -12.04 -15.58
C THR A 119 -1.22 -11.12 -16.64
N PHE A 120 -0.96 -11.38 -17.93
CA PHE A 120 -1.53 -10.63 -19.03
C PHE A 120 -3.04 -10.90 -19.22
N LEU A 121 -3.48 -12.15 -19.04
CA LEU A 121 -4.87 -12.54 -19.22
C LEU A 121 -5.74 -12.25 -17.99
N PHE A 122 -5.15 -12.16 -16.80
CA PHE A 122 -5.88 -11.97 -15.55
C PHE A 122 -6.79 -10.72 -15.48
N PRO A 123 -6.39 -9.54 -15.98
CA PRO A 123 -7.23 -8.34 -15.94
C PRO A 123 -8.34 -8.31 -17.01
N SER A 124 -8.43 -9.33 -17.86
CA SER A 124 -9.26 -9.36 -19.09
C SER A 124 -10.70 -9.82 -18.84
#